data_AF-A0A0A8USQ8-F1
#
_entry.id   AF-A0A0A8USQ8-F1
#
_cell.length_a   1.000
_cell.length_b   1.000
_cell.length_c   1.000
_cell.angle_alpha   90.00
_cell.angle_beta   90.00
_cell.angle_gamma   90.00
#
_symmetry.space_group_name_H-M   'P 1'
#
loop_
_entity.id
_entity.type
_entity.pdbx_description
1 polymer ?
#
loop_
_entity_poly.entity_id
_entity_poly.type
_entity_poly.pdbx_seq_one_letter_code
_entity_poly.pdbx_strand_id
1 'polypeptide(L)'
;MTAITTNAWTNALHALFLLSYFLIAAIQWLKGNNKFTLYIVTFFLTIFVLKILGVWVHYSYGQPYTAHIWVAISLGVVFLNYCLIHAINISSFIRLAVMFISLVFTYFYLSQQNFLYIALAVIFIYSLVAIYSRGLVRIGFIAVVVSNLIWIGLREGTSAMLGYELPVQYRYDNDVYHLLLICSTYLIFVAIVRGDWSYPDEVVE
;
A
#
# COMPACT_ATOMS: atom_id res chain seq x y z
N MET A 1 -21.81 16.28 4.30
CA MET A 1 -20.44 15.78 4.54
C MET A 1 -19.72 15.77 3.21
N THR A 2 -18.53 16.37 3.11
CA THR A 2 -17.78 16.44 1.84
C THR A 2 -16.94 15.18 1.64
N ALA A 3 -16.53 14.90 0.41
CA ALA A 3 -15.62 13.79 0.13
C ALA A 3 -14.28 13.94 0.88
N ILE A 4 -13.85 15.17 1.19
CA ILE A 4 -12.65 15.40 2.01
C ILE A 4 -12.80 14.73 3.39
N THR A 5 -13.94 14.94 4.05
CA THR A 5 -14.20 14.38 5.38
C THR A 5 -14.37 12.87 5.33
N THR A 6 -15.15 12.34 4.38
CA THR A 6 -15.36 10.89 4.26
C THR A 6 -14.05 10.18 3.92
N ASN A 7 -13.27 10.70 2.98
CA ASN A 7 -11.97 10.14 2.61
C ASN A 7 -11.02 10.06 3.81
N ALA A 8 -10.98 11.12 4.64
CA ALA A 8 -10.19 11.10 5.87
C ALA A 8 -10.67 10.02 6.84
N TRP A 9 -11.99 9.84 6.99
CA TRP A 9 -12.57 8.84 7.89
C TRP A 9 -12.37 7.40 7.41
N THR A 10 -12.61 7.11 6.13
CA THR A 10 -12.39 5.77 5.56
C THR A 10 -10.90 5.41 5.56
N ASN A 11 -10.02 6.40 5.35
CA ASN A 11 -8.57 6.19 5.45
C ASN A 11 -8.13 5.95 6.90
N ALA A 12 -8.70 6.69 7.87
CA ALA A 12 -8.43 6.50 9.30
C ALA A 12 -8.94 5.14 9.79
N LEU A 13 -10.10 4.69 9.31
CA LEU A 13 -10.62 3.36 9.57
C LEU A 13 -9.64 2.28 9.09
N HIS A 14 -9.10 2.44 7.88
CA HIS A 14 -8.07 1.52 7.39
C HIS A 14 -6.79 1.57 8.25
N ALA A 15 -6.34 2.77 8.65
CA ALA A 15 -5.21 2.92 9.56
C ALA A 15 -5.43 2.18 10.89
N LEU A 16 -6.64 2.22 11.45
CA LEU A 16 -6.98 1.49 12.68
C LEU A 16 -6.86 -0.04 12.53
N PHE A 17 -7.33 -0.59 11.41
CA PHE A 17 -7.15 -2.01 11.11
C PHE A 17 -5.66 -2.37 10.96
N LEU A 18 -4.89 -1.55 10.26
CA LEU A 18 -3.45 -1.77 10.08
C LEU A 18 -2.65 -1.66 11.38
N LEU A 19 -3.03 -0.74 12.28
CA LEU A 19 -2.47 -0.67 13.63
C LEU A 19 -2.72 -1.99 14.37
N SER A 20 -3.94 -2.52 14.27
CA SER A 20 -4.28 -3.81 14.89
C SER A 20 -3.43 -4.96 14.31
N TYR A 21 -3.25 -5.00 12.97
CA TYR A 21 -2.42 -6.00 12.31
C TYR A 21 -0.95 -5.88 12.72
N PHE A 22 -0.42 -4.66 12.79
CA PHE A 22 0.93 -4.39 13.28
C PHE A 22 1.11 -4.86 14.73
N LEU A 23 0.22 -4.50 15.65
CA LEU A 23 0.33 -4.90 17.05
C LEU A 23 0.28 -6.42 17.21
N ILE A 24 -0.62 -7.10 16.50
CA ILE A 24 -0.68 -8.57 16.52
C ILE A 24 0.61 -9.16 15.94
N ALA A 25 1.09 -8.67 14.80
CA ALA A 25 2.32 -9.15 14.18
C ALA A 25 3.53 -8.95 15.10
N ALA A 26 3.67 -7.78 15.72
CA ALA A 26 4.76 -7.45 16.64
C ALA A 26 4.73 -8.36 17.87
N ILE A 27 3.56 -8.58 18.49
CA ILE A 27 3.41 -9.48 19.63
C ILE A 27 3.78 -10.92 19.24
N GLN A 28 3.37 -11.38 18.06
CA GLN A 28 3.69 -12.74 17.59
C GLN A 28 5.19 -12.90 17.30
N TRP A 29 5.81 -11.91 16.68
CA TRP A 29 7.25 -11.88 16.45
C TRP A 29 8.04 -11.91 17.76
N LEU A 30 7.67 -11.09 18.75
CA LEU A 30 8.29 -11.08 20.09
C LEU A 30 8.15 -12.41 20.83
N LYS A 31 7.11 -13.19 20.53
CA LYS A 31 6.91 -14.56 21.04
C LYS A 31 7.72 -15.62 20.29
N GLY A 32 8.53 -15.24 19.29
CA GLY A 32 9.31 -16.17 18.48
C GLY A 32 8.50 -16.94 17.44
N ASN A 33 7.35 -16.41 16.99
CA ASN A 33 6.57 -17.04 15.92
C ASN A 33 7.20 -16.75 14.55
N ASN A 34 7.85 -17.75 13.95
CA ASN A 34 8.56 -17.62 12.67
C ASN A 34 7.67 -17.19 11.49
N LYS A 35 6.33 -17.30 11.61
CA LYS A 35 5.39 -16.76 10.61
C LYS A 35 5.41 -15.22 10.54
N PHE A 36 5.78 -14.55 11.62
CA PHE A 36 5.80 -13.09 11.69
C PHE A 36 7.24 -12.61 11.67
N THR A 37 7.84 -12.54 10.48
CA THR A 37 9.20 -12.03 10.30
C THR A 37 9.27 -10.54 10.62
N LEU A 38 10.47 -10.03 10.94
CA LEU A 38 10.68 -8.59 11.16
C LEU A 38 10.19 -7.76 9.95
N TYR A 39 10.44 -8.24 8.73
CA TYR A 39 9.95 -7.57 7.52
C TYR A 39 8.43 -7.48 7.44
N ILE A 40 7.68 -8.51 7.89
CA ILE A 40 6.21 -8.47 7.97
C ILE A 40 5.73 -7.46 9.02
N VAL A 41 6.37 -7.45 10.20
CA VAL A 41 6.05 -6.47 11.26
C VAL A 41 6.27 -5.05 10.76
N THR A 42 7.44 -4.80 10.17
CA THR A 42 7.78 -3.50 9.60
C THR A 42 6.86 -3.13 8.43
N PHE A 43 6.47 -4.08 7.59
CA PHE A 43 5.52 -3.85 6.49
C PHE A 43 4.19 -3.29 7.02
N PHE A 44 3.57 -3.92 8.03
CA PHE A 44 2.32 -3.39 8.60
C PHE A 44 2.51 -2.03 9.29
N LEU A 45 3.63 -1.82 9.99
CA LEU A 45 3.95 -0.52 10.59
C LEU A 45 4.05 0.57 9.51
N THR A 46 4.75 0.29 8.40
CA THR A 46 4.92 1.23 7.31
C THR A 46 3.59 1.59 6.66
N ILE A 47 2.72 0.61 6.35
CA ILE A 47 1.39 0.93 5.80
C ILE A 47 0.57 1.75 6.79
N PHE A 48 0.60 1.41 8.08
CA PHE A 48 -0.08 2.20 9.10
C PHE A 48 0.38 3.67 9.08
N VAL A 49 1.69 3.92 9.12
CA VAL A 49 2.26 5.28 9.07
C VAL A 49 1.85 6.00 7.78
N LEU A 50 1.96 5.33 6.62
CA LEU A 50 1.53 5.89 5.33
C LEU A 50 0.05 6.27 5.33
N LYS A 51 -0.80 5.48 6.00
CA LYS A 51 -2.22 5.77 6.11
C LYS A 51 -2.51 6.95 7.01
N ILE A 52 -1.80 7.10 8.13
CA ILE A 52 -1.87 8.31 8.97
C ILE A 52 -1.44 9.56 8.19
N LEU A 53 -0.35 9.47 7.41
CA LEU A 53 0.05 10.56 6.52
C LEU A 53 -1.03 10.88 5.48
N GLY A 54 -1.69 9.86 4.91
CA GLY A 54 -2.81 10.05 3.99
C GLY A 54 -4.02 10.74 4.64
N VAL A 55 -4.35 10.41 5.90
CA VAL A 55 -5.41 11.10 6.65
C VAL A 55 -5.05 12.58 6.81
N TRP A 56 -3.80 12.86 7.16
CA TRP A 56 -3.30 14.23 7.28
C TRP A 56 -3.44 14.99 5.96
N VAL A 57 -3.03 14.40 4.84
CA VAL A 57 -3.16 15.00 3.51
C VAL A 57 -4.61 15.39 3.19
N HIS A 58 -5.59 14.55 3.55
CA HIS A 58 -7.00 14.89 3.33
C HIS A 58 -7.44 16.10 4.15
N TYR A 59 -7.12 16.16 5.44
CA TYR A 59 -7.48 17.31 6.28
C TYR A 59 -6.74 18.60 5.93
N SER A 60 -5.48 18.48 5.51
CA SER A 60 -4.62 19.59 5.12
C SER A 60 -4.70 19.93 3.63
N TYR A 61 -5.81 19.59 2.96
CA TYR A 61 -5.99 19.89 1.56
C TYR A 61 -5.82 21.40 1.28
N GLY A 62 -5.08 21.72 0.21
CA GLY A 62 -4.76 23.09 -0.18
C GLY A 62 -3.60 23.74 0.60
N GLN A 63 -3.04 23.07 1.60
CA GLN A 63 -1.89 23.59 2.35
C GLN A 63 -0.56 23.33 1.60
N PRO A 64 0.39 24.29 1.60
CA PRO A 64 1.66 24.14 0.87
C PRO A 64 2.49 22.91 1.30
N TYR A 65 2.47 22.58 2.59
CA TYR A 65 3.25 21.46 3.14
C TYR A 65 2.73 20.08 2.73
N THR A 66 1.53 19.98 2.17
CA THR A 66 0.93 18.73 1.69
C THR A 66 1.79 18.09 0.60
N ALA A 67 2.50 18.90 -0.20
CA ALA A 67 3.47 18.40 -1.18
C ALA A 67 4.62 17.61 -0.51
N HIS A 68 5.17 18.12 0.59
CA HIS A 68 6.24 17.43 1.35
C HIS A 68 5.75 16.11 1.95
N ILE A 69 4.50 16.07 2.41
CA ILE A 69 3.89 14.82 2.92
C ILE A 69 3.79 13.78 1.80
N TRP A 70 3.41 14.17 0.59
CA TRP A 70 3.38 13.25 -0.54
C TRP A 70 4.76 12.75 -0.97
N VAL A 71 5.80 13.59 -0.87
CA VAL A 71 7.19 13.13 -1.04
C VAL A 71 7.53 12.06 0.00
N ALA A 72 7.21 12.29 1.27
CA ALA A 72 7.41 11.31 2.33
C ALA A 72 6.62 10.01 2.08
N ILE A 73 5.37 10.10 1.61
CA ILE A 73 4.57 8.94 1.21
C ILE A 73 5.25 8.17 0.08
N SER A 74 5.74 8.86 -0.96
CA SER A 74 6.40 8.22 -2.10
C SER A 74 7.66 7.44 -1.70
N LEU A 75 8.47 7.98 -0.79
CA LEU A 75 9.65 7.31 -0.23
C LEU A 75 9.26 6.17 0.70
N GLY A 76 8.21 6.35 1.50
CA GLY A 76 7.66 5.30 2.34
C GLY A 76 7.10 4.14 1.53
N VAL A 77 6.57 4.36 0.32
CA VAL A 77 6.17 3.28 -0.61
C VAL A 77 7.38 2.51 -1.13
N VAL A 78 8.51 3.17 -1.41
CA VAL A 78 9.77 2.48 -1.75
C VAL A 78 10.21 1.56 -0.60
N PHE A 79 10.19 2.06 0.63
CA PHE A 79 10.50 1.27 1.81
C PHE A 79 9.50 0.14 2.05
N LEU A 80 8.22 0.37 1.78
CA LEU A 80 7.18 -0.66 1.86
C LEU A 80 7.45 -1.81 0.88
N ASN A 81 7.79 -1.48 -0.36
CA ASN A 81 8.15 -2.45 -1.39
C ASN A 81 9.41 -3.23 -1.02
N TYR A 82 10.39 -2.56 -0.39
CA TYR A 82 11.57 -3.20 0.18
C TYR A 82 11.19 -4.26 1.22
N CYS A 83 10.39 -3.89 2.23
CA CYS A 83 9.96 -4.82 3.27
C CYS A 83 9.18 -6.00 2.67
N LEU A 84 8.27 -5.72 1.74
CA LEU A 84 7.46 -6.74 1.09
C LEU A 84 8.31 -7.77 0.34
N ILE A 85 9.25 -7.33 -0.50
CA ILE A 85 10.03 -8.26 -1.33
C ILE A 85 11.05 -9.07 -0.52
N HIS A 86 11.49 -8.54 0.62
CA HIS A 86 12.36 -9.26 1.57
C HIS A 86 11.58 -10.18 2.50
N ALA A 87 10.28 -9.94 2.69
CA ALA A 87 9.39 -10.84 3.40
C ALA A 87 9.03 -12.09 2.58
N ILE A 88 9.37 -12.15 1.28
CA ILE A 88 8.95 -13.23 0.36
C ILE A 88 10.17 -13.95 -0.22
N ASN A 89 10.03 -15.25 -0.48
CA ASN A 89 11.05 -16.08 -1.14
C ASN A 89 11.16 -15.72 -2.62
N ILE A 90 12.01 -14.74 -2.90
CA ILE A 90 12.27 -14.19 -4.23
C ILE A 90 13.78 -13.99 -4.38
N SER A 91 14.30 -14.27 -5.58
CA SER A 91 15.73 -14.15 -5.88
C SER A 91 16.26 -12.72 -5.65
N SER A 92 17.53 -12.61 -5.26
CA SER A 92 18.20 -11.32 -5.02
C SER A 92 18.17 -10.39 -6.23
N PHE A 93 18.25 -10.94 -7.44
CA PHE A 93 18.15 -10.16 -8.69
C PHE A 93 16.79 -9.44 -8.77
N ILE A 94 15.70 -10.14 -8.48
CA ILE A 94 14.36 -9.56 -8.50
C ILE A 94 14.18 -8.54 -7.37
N ARG A 95 14.72 -8.81 -6.17
CA ARG A 95 14.72 -7.83 -5.06
C ARG A 95 15.38 -6.52 -5.47
N LEU A 96 16.55 -6.59 -6.12
CA LEU A 96 17.25 -5.41 -6.65
C LEU A 96 16.42 -4.69 -7.72
N ALA A 97 15.84 -5.43 -8.66
CA ALA A 97 15.00 -4.87 -9.71
C ALA A 97 13.76 -4.14 -9.15
N VAL A 98 13.11 -4.71 -8.13
CA VAL A 98 11.98 -4.09 -7.41
C VAL A 98 12.37 -2.75 -6.79
N MET A 99 13.54 -2.67 -6.18
CA MET A 99 14.04 -1.42 -5.59
C MET A 99 14.33 -0.37 -6.65
N PHE A 100 15.01 -0.76 -7.73
CA PHE A 100 15.29 0.13 -8.85
C PHE A 100 14.01 0.68 -9.48
N ILE A 101 13.04 -0.19 -9.78
CA ILE A 101 11.76 0.19 -10.37
C ILE A 101 10.96 1.11 -9.42
N SER A 102 10.96 0.82 -8.12
CA SER A 102 10.29 1.67 -7.13
C SER A 102 10.88 3.09 -7.13
N LEU A 103 12.20 3.23 -7.21
CA LEU A 103 12.87 4.53 -7.31
C LEU A 103 12.57 5.26 -8.62
N VAL A 104 12.49 4.53 -9.75
CA VAL A 104 12.10 5.12 -11.04
C VAL A 104 10.69 5.71 -10.98
N PHE A 105 9.73 5.00 -10.39
CA PHE A 105 8.38 5.54 -10.20
C PHE A 105 8.35 6.75 -9.26
N THR A 106 9.14 6.73 -8.18
CA THR A 106 9.29 7.91 -7.31
C THR A 106 9.88 9.09 -8.08
N TYR A 107 10.89 8.87 -8.94
CA TYR A 107 11.44 9.92 -9.78
C TYR A 107 10.40 10.52 -10.75
N PHE A 108 9.58 9.68 -11.39
CA PHE A 108 8.49 10.17 -12.25
C PHE A 108 7.43 10.94 -11.48
N TYR A 109 7.08 10.48 -10.28
CA TYR A 109 6.21 11.23 -9.37
C TYR A 109 6.80 12.62 -9.06
N LEU A 110 8.07 12.71 -8.65
CA LEU A 110 8.70 13.99 -8.30
C LEU A 110 8.79 14.94 -9.51
N SER A 111 9.02 14.40 -10.70
CA SER A 111 9.19 15.18 -11.93
C SER A 111 7.88 15.72 -12.49
N GLN A 112 6.80 14.93 -12.41
CA GLN A 112 5.51 15.27 -13.02
C GLN A 112 4.43 15.66 -12.00
N GLN A 113 4.69 15.49 -10.71
CA GLN A 113 3.73 15.70 -9.62
C GLN A 113 2.42 14.91 -9.80
N ASN A 114 2.52 13.73 -10.43
CA ASN A 114 1.37 12.88 -10.71
C ASN A 114 1.37 11.64 -9.78
N PHE A 115 0.38 11.59 -8.88
CA PHE A 115 0.22 10.52 -7.90
C PHE A 115 -0.01 9.13 -8.53
N LEU A 116 -0.42 9.06 -9.80
CA LEU A 116 -0.55 7.80 -10.52
C LEU A 116 0.76 6.99 -10.53
N TYR A 117 1.92 7.64 -10.57
CA TYR A 117 3.20 6.93 -10.54
C TYR A 117 3.43 6.18 -9.22
N ILE A 118 2.93 6.69 -8.10
CA ILE A 118 2.99 5.99 -6.81
C ILE A 118 2.09 4.75 -6.86
N ALA A 119 0.86 4.89 -7.39
CA ALA A 119 -0.07 3.77 -7.53
C ALA A 119 0.44 2.70 -8.52
N LEU A 120 1.06 3.11 -9.62
CA LEU A 120 1.68 2.21 -10.60
C LEU A 120 2.86 1.43 -10.01
N ALA A 121 3.66 2.05 -9.13
CA ALA A 121 4.71 1.35 -8.39
C ALA A 121 4.11 0.21 -7.55
N VAL A 122 3.03 0.50 -6.81
CA VAL A 122 2.33 -0.50 -6.00
C VAL A 122 1.74 -1.59 -6.89
N ILE A 123 1.02 -1.24 -7.96
CA ILE A 123 0.42 -2.20 -8.90
C ILE A 123 1.48 -3.14 -9.46
N PHE A 124 2.59 -2.62 -9.96
CA PHE A 124 3.63 -3.42 -10.59
C PHE A 124 4.26 -4.40 -9.60
N ILE A 125 4.68 -3.91 -8.42
CA ILE A 125 5.34 -4.75 -7.41
C ILE A 125 4.36 -5.76 -6.80
N TYR A 126 3.12 -5.39 -6.55
CA TYR A 126 2.14 -6.28 -5.95
C TYR A 126 1.64 -7.33 -6.97
N SER A 127 1.62 -7.01 -8.26
CA SER A 127 1.39 -7.99 -9.33
C SER A 127 2.51 -9.02 -9.38
N LEU A 128 3.77 -8.57 -9.30
CA LEU A 128 4.92 -9.45 -9.21
C LEU A 128 4.81 -10.38 -7.99
N VAL A 129 4.52 -9.82 -6.82
CA VAL A 129 4.34 -10.61 -5.60
C VAL A 129 3.20 -11.62 -5.75
N ALA A 130 2.09 -11.26 -6.38
CA ALA A 130 0.99 -12.19 -6.65
C ALA A 130 1.43 -13.38 -7.53
N ILE A 131 2.31 -13.15 -8.52
CA ILE A 131 2.88 -14.20 -9.38
C ILE A 131 3.73 -15.17 -8.55
N TYR A 132 4.57 -14.65 -7.65
CA TYR A 132 5.44 -15.45 -6.77
C TYR A 132 4.72 -16.08 -5.57
N SER A 133 3.49 -15.65 -5.28
CA SER A 133 2.69 -16.16 -4.18
C SER A 133 1.70 -17.23 -4.63
N ARG A 134 1.13 -17.98 -3.68
CA ARG A 134 0.06 -18.97 -3.92
C ARG A 134 -1.08 -18.78 -2.92
N GLY A 135 -2.19 -19.49 -3.15
CA GLY A 135 -3.32 -19.55 -2.20
C GLY A 135 -3.88 -18.17 -1.84
N LEU A 136 -4.17 -17.98 -0.54
CA LEU A 136 -4.81 -16.77 -0.03
C LEU A 136 -3.91 -15.53 -0.17
N VAL A 137 -2.59 -15.70 -0.10
CA VAL A 137 -1.62 -14.60 -0.28
C VAL A 137 -1.75 -14.01 -1.68
N ARG A 138 -1.75 -14.86 -2.70
CA ARG A 138 -1.96 -14.44 -4.10
C ARG A 138 -3.27 -13.67 -4.25
N ILE A 139 -4.36 -14.18 -3.68
CA ILE A 139 -5.67 -13.54 -3.76
C ILE A 139 -5.64 -12.16 -3.09
N GLY A 140 -5.01 -12.05 -1.92
CA GLY A 140 -4.84 -10.78 -1.21
C GLY A 140 -4.10 -9.73 -2.04
N PHE A 141 -2.98 -10.10 -2.66
CA PHE A 141 -2.22 -9.19 -3.52
C PHE A 141 -2.95 -8.81 -4.82
N ILE A 142 -3.64 -9.77 -5.46
CA ILE A 142 -4.51 -9.47 -6.60
C ILE A 142 -5.60 -8.48 -6.18
N ALA A 143 -6.21 -8.65 -5.00
CA ALA A 143 -7.21 -7.72 -4.49
C ALA A 143 -6.64 -6.31 -4.30
N VAL A 144 -5.40 -6.15 -3.82
CA VAL A 144 -4.74 -4.84 -3.74
C VAL A 144 -4.56 -4.23 -5.13
N VAL A 145 -4.09 -5.02 -6.10
CA VAL A 145 -3.89 -4.56 -7.49
C VAL A 145 -5.22 -4.11 -8.09
N VAL A 146 -6.27 -4.92 -7.97
CA VAL A 146 -7.62 -4.59 -8.45
C VAL A 146 -8.16 -3.34 -7.76
N SER A 147 -7.93 -3.18 -6.45
CA SER A 147 -8.34 -1.96 -5.72
C SER A 147 -7.70 -0.69 -6.33
N ASN A 148 -6.41 -0.75 -6.63
CA ASN A 148 -5.70 0.38 -7.27
C ASN A 148 -6.20 0.63 -8.70
N LEU A 149 -6.43 -0.42 -9.49
CA LEU A 149 -6.95 -0.29 -10.85
C LEU A 149 -8.36 0.31 -10.88
N ILE A 150 -9.24 -0.10 -9.95
CA ILE A 150 -10.57 0.49 -9.80
C ILE A 150 -10.46 1.96 -9.44
N TRP A 151 -9.59 2.32 -8.50
CA TRP A 151 -9.36 3.72 -8.12
C TRP A 151 -8.90 4.57 -9.31
N ILE A 152 -7.89 4.11 -10.06
CA ILE A 152 -7.40 4.80 -11.28
C ILE A 152 -8.54 4.92 -12.30
N GLY A 153 -9.27 3.82 -12.56
CA GLY A 153 -10.35 3.80 -13.53
C GLY A 153 -11.49 4.75 -13.17
N LEU A 154 -11.88 4.82 -11.89
CA LEU A 154 -12.87 5.78 -11.42
C LEU A 154 -12.36 7.21 -11.55
N ARG A 155 -11.09 7.46 -11.18
CA ARG A 155 -10.50 8.80 -11.19
C ARG A 155 -10.32 9.36 -12.59
N GLU A 156 -9.64 8.62 -13.45
CA GLU A 156 -9.33 9.01 -14.83
C GLU A 156 -10.58 8.92 -15.70
N GLY A 157 -11.39 7.88 -15.53
CA GLY A 157 -12.64 7.70 -16.28
C GLY A 157 -13.64 8.81 -16.02
N THR A 158 -13.84 9.21 -14.75
CA THR A 158 -14.72 10.34 -14.41
C THR A 158 -14.21 11.64 -15.02
N SER A 159 -12.90 11.89 -14.93
CA SER A 159 -12.30 13.11 -15.49
C SER A 159 -12.44 13.16 -17.02
N ALA A 160 -12.26 12.02 -17.70
CA ALA A 160 -12.46 11.91 -19.15
C ALA A 160 -13.93 12.11 -19.56
N MET A 161 -14.88 11.55 -18.81
CA MET A 161 -16.31 11.71 -19.10
C MET A 161 -16.80 13.14 -18.89
N LEU A 162 -16.28 13.84 -17.88
CA LEU A 162 -16.67 15.21 -17.56
C LEU A 162 -15.90 16.27 -18.37
N GLY A 163 -14.73 15.92 -18.92
CA GLY A 163 -13.85 16.85 -19.64
C GLY A 163 -13.05 17.79 -18.73
N TYR A 164 -13.10 17.57 -17.40
CA TYR A 164 -12.34 18.32 -16.41
C TYR A 164 -12.03 17.44 -15.18
N GLU A 165 -11.03 17.84 -14.40
CA GLU A 165 -10.69 17.11 -13.17
C GLU A 165 -11.73 17.40 -12.07
N LEU A 166 -12.42 16.36 -11.59
CA LEU A 166 -13.47 16.52 -10.58
C LEU A 166 -12.90 17.19 -9.31
N PRO A 167 -13.53 18.23 -8.74
CA PRO A 167 -13.04 18.86 -7.51
C PRO A 167 -12.95 17.88 -6.34
N VAL A 168 -11.94 18.04 -5.48
CA VAL A 168 -11.64 17.10 -4.38
C VAL A 168 -12.82 16.88 -3.42
N GLN A 169 -13.68 17.89 -3.23
CA GLN A 169 -14.88 17.77 -2.38
C GLN A 169 -15.93 16.77 -2.89
N TYR A 170 -15.81 16.27 -4.12
CA TYR A 170 -16.71 15.28 -4.73
C TYR A 170 -16.01 13.96 -5.09
N ARG A 171 -14.72 13.79 -4.70
CA ARG A 171 -13.91 12.60 -5.01
C ARG A 171 -14.15 11.44 -4.04
N TYR A 172 -15.30 10.78 -4.19
CA TYR A 172 -15.68 9.59 -3.43
C TYR A 172 -15.01 8.30 -3.95
N ASP A 173 -14.27 8.37 -5.05
CA ASP A 173 -13.42 7.27 -5.57
C ASP A 173 -12.39 6.80 -4.52
N ASN A 174 -11.88 7.71 -3.71
CA ASN A 174 -10.96 7.41 -2.60
C ASN A 174 -11.64 6.60 -1.47
N ASP A 175 -12.90 6.87 -1.15
CA ASP A 175 -13.64 6.09 -0.14
C ASP A 175 -13.80 4.64 -0.56
N VAL A 176 -14.21 4.42 -1.83
CA VAL A 176 -14.29 3.08 -2.42
C VAL A 176 -12.93 2.40 -2.37
N TYR A 177 -11.88 3.11 -2.77
CA TYR A 177 -10.51 2.61 -2.71
C TYR A 177 -10.09 2.19 -1.29
N HIS A 178 -10.37 3.01 -0.27
CA HIS A 178 -10.03 2.68 1.12
C HIS A 178 -10.75 1.44 1.63
N LEU A 179 -12.05 1.29 1.31
CA LEU A 179 -12.83 0.12 1.70
C LEU A 179 -12.31 -1.15 1.02
N LEU A 180 -12.00 -1.08 -0.28
CA LEU A 180 -11.41 -2.21 -1.00
C LEU A 180 -10.03 -2.57 -0.42
N LEU A 181 -9.23 -1.56 -0.07
CA LEU A 181 -7.95 -1.78 0.59
C LEU A 181 -8.09 -2.49 1.93
N ILE A 182 -9.07 -2.12 2.78
CA ILE A 182 -9.34 -2.81 4.05
C ILE A 182 -9.59 -4.31 3.81
N CYS A 183 -10.43 -4.65 2.84
CA CYS A 183 -10.68 -6.04 2.50
C CYS A 183 -9.40 -6.75 2.03
N SER A 184 -8.63 -6.11 1.15
CA SER A 184 -7.41 -6.71 0.59
C SER A 184 -6.31 -6.91 1.64
N THR A 185 -6.09 -5.95 2.55
CA THR A 185 -5.08 -6.05 3.61
C THR A 185 -5.50 -7.04 4.69
N TYR A 186 -6.80 -7.18 4.95
CA TYR A 186 -7.33 -8.26 5.79
C TYR A 186 -7.01 -9.65 5.23
N LEU A 187 -7.20 -9.87 3.93
CA LEU A 187 -6.87 -11.15 3.29
C LEU A 187 -5.38 -11.48 3.41
N ILE A 188 -4.51 -10.50 3.19
CA ILE A 188 -3.06 -10.62 3.36
C ILE A 188 -2.72 -11.00 4.82
N PHE A 189 -3.30 -10.30 5.79
CA PHE A 189 -3.09 -10.58 7.21
C PHE A 189 -3.53 -11.99 7.60
N VAL A 190 -4.72 -12.43 7.18
CA VAL A 190 -5.22 -13.79 7.44
C VAL A 190 -4.32 -14.84 6.81
N ALA A 191 -3.80 -14.59 5.61
CA ALA A 191 -2.87 -15.50 4.95
C ALA A 191 -1.57 -15.69 5.75
N ILE A 192 -1.04 -14.61 6.34
CA ILE A 192 0.13 -14.68 7.24
C ILE A 192 -0.18 -15.49 8.50
N VAL A 193 -1.33 -15.23 9.15
CA VAL A 193 -1.78 -15.98 10.35
C VAL A 193 -1.86 -17.48 10.06
N ARG A 194 -2.39 -17.85 8.89
CA ARG A 194 -2.47 -19.26 8.44
C ARG A 194 -1.09 -19.85 8.16
N GLY A 195 -0.13 -19.03 7.74
CA GLY A 195 1.20 -19.47 7.32
C GLY A 195 1.27 -19.75 5.81
N ASP A 196 0.34 -19.21 5.04
CA ASP A 196 0.28 -19.39 3.58
C ASP A 196 1.32 -18.52 2.83
N TRP A 197 2.11 -17.73 3.57
CA TRP A 197 3.15 -16.86 3.06
C TRP A 197 4.33 -17.65 2.49
N SER A 198 4.88 -17.17 1.37
CA SER A 198 6.10 -17.76 0.80
C SER A 198 7.30 -17.18 1.53
N TYR A 199 7.61 -17.69 2.72
CA TYR A 199 8.74 -17.22 3.53
C TYR A 199 10.08 -17.50 2.86
N PRO A 200 11.06 -16.58 2.90
CA PRO A 200 12.42 -16.84 2.48
C PRO A 200 12.98 -18.04 3.24
N ASP A 201 13.81 -18.86 2.58
CA ASP A 201 14.54 -19.92 3.26
C ASP A 201 15.41 -19.30 4.36
N GLU A 202 15.36 -19.86 5.57
CA GLU A 202 16.24 -19.44 6.67
C GLU A 202 17.69 -19.64 6.20
N VAL A 203 18.42 -18.54 6.00
CA VAL A 203 19.87 -18.62 5.80
C VAL A 203 20.42 -19.07 7.16
N VAL A 204 20.75 -20.35 7.25
CA VAL A 204 21.59 -20.88 8.32
C VAL A 204 22.96 -20.24 8.11
N GLU A 205 23.20 -19.11 8.79
CA GLU A 205 24.56 -18.61 9.03
C GLU A 205 25.25 -19.42 10.12
#